data_AF-A0A4R4E7A8-F1
#
_entry.id   AF-A0A4R4E7A8-F1
#
_cell.length_a   1.000
_cell.length_b   1.000
_cell.length_c   1.000
_cell.angle_alpha   90.00
_cell.angle_beta   90.00
_cell.angle_gamma   90.00
#
_symmetry.space_group_name_H-M   'P 1'
#
loop_
_entity.id
_entity.type
_entity.pdbx_description
1 polymer ?
#
loop_
_entity_poly.entity_id
_entity_poly.type
_entity_poly.pdbx_seq_one_letter_code
_entity_poly.pdbx_strand_id
1 'polypeptide(L)'
;MHPPEFTLIDSQQGISRVTRLVNNRVEWGLLDSQGRELLPTDYDYIAQPMRNDLFAVFAGNFTWDEYDEATFELFHELIDDRKSWNGDYYEATLGEGHWGLVNERNEAVLPIRYNALYFYSDTIVVVNEGGSRIIKWHCGDEKAEKWSVVGGTWKALTLQGATLAEMSSNEQQFDFHTRLNNLQRWDPKYKSQVISAYFQ
;
A
#
# COMPACT_ATOMS: atom_id res chain seq x y z
N MET A 1 -1.81 -25.61 7.63
CA MET A 1 -0.57 -26.21 7.07
C MET A 1 -0.50 -25.71 5.64
N HIS A 2 0.49 -24.89 5.29
CA HIS A 2 0.56 -24.29 3.94
C HIS A 2 1.26 -25.25 2.97
N PRO A 3 0.92 -25.23 1.67
CA PRO A 3 1.60 -26.05 0.67
C PRO A 3 3.11 -25.75 0.63
N PRO A 4 3.98 -26.76 0.48
CA PRO A 4 5.44 -26.62 0.59
C PRO A 4 6.09 -25.77 -0.52
N GLU A 5 5.37 -25.51 -1.61
CA GLU A 5 5.79 -24.62 -2.70
C GLU A 5 5.74 -23.14 -2.33
N PHE A 6 5.12 -22.78 -1.21
CA PHE A 6 4.99 -21.42 -0.73
C PHE A 6 5.85 -21.16 0.51
N THR A 7 6.46 -19.98 0.54
CA THR A 7 7.06 -19.41 1.74
C THR A 7 6.00 -18.58 2.46
N LEU A 8 5.68 -18.94 3.71
CA LEU A 8 4.77 -18.16 4.54
C LEU A 8 5.44 -16.87 5.01
N ILE A 9 4.80 -15.72 4.77
CA ILE A 9 5.25 -14.43 5.26
C ILE A 9 4.60 -14.13 6.62
N ASP A 10 3.28 -14.03 6.65
CA ASP A 10 2.51 -13.85 7.87
C ASP A 10 1.09 -14.42 7.74
N SER A 11 0.33 -14.35 8.83
CA SER A 11 -1.07 -14.74 8.83
C SER A 11 -1.88 -13.85 9.77
N GLN A 12 -2.97 -13.29 9.26
CA GLN A 12 -3.90 -12.45 10.01
C GLN A 12 -5.34 -12.75 9.59
N GLN A 13 -6.25 -12.82 10.57
CA GLN A 13 -7.69 -12.98 10.33
C GLN A 13 -8.08 -14.18 9.43
N GLY A 14 -7.26 -15.24 9.41
CA GLY A 14 -7.50 -16.43 8.58
C GLY A 14 -7.04 -16.31 7.13
N ILE A 15 -6.29 -15.25 6.81
CA ILE A 15 -5.61 -15.04 5.53
C ILE A 15 -4.11 -15.09 5.78
N SER A 16 -3.40 -15.79 4.90
CA SER A 16 -1.95 -15.94 4.96
C SER A 16 -1.34 -15.31 3.72
N ARG A 17 -0.43 -14.36 3.93
CA ARG A 17 0.41 -13.84 2.84
C ARG A 17 1.54 -14.81 2.58
N VAL A 18 1.72 -15.15 1.32
CA VAL A 18 2.73 -16.11 0.91
C VAL A 18 3.50 -15.60 -0.29
N THR A 19 4.71 -16.12 -0.45
CA THR A 19 5.53 -15.87 -1.63
C THR A 19 5.94 -17.17 -2.30
N ARG A 20 6.23 -17.09 -3.59
CA ARG A 20 6.75 -18.19 -4.39
C ARG A 20 7.83 -17.66 -5.34
N LEU A 21 8.91 -18.43 -5.51
CA LEU A 21 9.94 -18.11 -6.49
C LEU A 21 9.54 -18.70 -7.85
N VAL A 22 9.34 -17.84 -8.85
CA VAL A 22 9.00 -18.21 -10.22
C VAL A 22 9.96 -17.48 -11.17
N ASN A 23 10.72 -18.21 -11.98
CA ASN A 23 11.69 -17.63 -12.93
C ASN A 23 12.65 -16.59 -12.32
N ASN A 24 13.18 -16.86 -11.13
CA ASN A 24 14.04 -15.95 -10.35
C ASN A 24 13.37 -14.63 -9.90
N ARG A 25 12.04 -14.56 -9.95
CA ARG A 25 11.24 -13.47 -9.38
C ARG A 25 10.42 -14.00 -8.22
N VAL A 26 10.30 -13.21 -7.16
CA VAL A 26 9.41 -13.55 -6.06
C VAL A 26 8.03 -12.97 -6.33
N GLU A 27 7.02 -13.83 -6.32
CA GLU A 27 5.63 -13.47 -6.57
C GLU A 27 4.79 -13.72 -5.31
N TRP A 28 3.92 -12.76 -4.98
CA TRP A 28 3.05 -12.78 -3.81
C TRP A 28 1.67 -13.31 -4.13
N GLY A 29 1.13 -14.10 -3.22
CA GLY A 29 -0.23 -14.61 -3.25
C GLY A 29 -0.86 -14.59 -1.86
N LEU A 30 -2.15 -14.94 -1.81
CA LEU A 30 -2.89 -15.09 -0.57
C LEU A 30 -3.46 -16.50 -0.47
N LEU A 31 -3.31 -17.11 0.69
CA LEU A 31 -3.98 -18.36 1.03
C LEU A 31 -5.05 -18.12 2.10
N ASP A 32 -6.13 -18.89 2.05
CA ASP A 32 -7.08 -18.97 3.15
C ASP A 32 -6.57 -19.87 4.29
N SER A 33 -7.34 -19.93 5.37
CA SER A 33 -7.05 -20.78 6.55
C SER A 33 -6.90 -22.28 6.24
N GLN A 34 -7.41 -22.75 5.10
CA GLN A 34 -7.32 -24.13 4.63
C GLN A 34 -6.13 -24.34 3.68
N GLY A 35 -5.37 -23.29 3.38
CA GLY A 35 -4.26 -23.33 2.43
C GLY A 35 -4.69 -23.26 0.96
N ARG A 36 -5.93 -22.88 0.67
CA ARG A 36 -6.41 -22.67 -0.70
C ARG A 36 -6.05 -21.28 -1.17
N GLU A 37 -5.68 -21.12 -2.43
CA GLU A 37 -5.41 -19.81 -3.02
C GLU A 37 -6.67 -18.93 -3.01
N LEU A 38 -6.57 -17.78 -2.36
CA LEU A 38 -7.51 -16.66 -2.46
C LEU A 38 -7.11 -15.73 -3.59
N LEU A 39 -5.82 -15.39 -3.65
CA LEU A 39 -5.22 -14.67 -4.77
C LEU A 39 -4.03 -15.49 -5.29
N PRO A 40 -3.88 -15.63 -6.61
CA PRO A 40 -2.75 -16.35 -7.20
C PRO A 40 -1.43 -15.63 -6.91
N THR A 41 -0.32 -16.35 -6.97
CA THR A 41 1.02 -15.75 -6.90
C THR A 41 1.40 -15.09 -8.22
N ASP A 42 0.73 -13.99 -8.56
CA ASP A 42 0.96 -13.23 -9.81
C ASP A 42 1.33 -11.77 -9.55
N TYR A 43 1.44 -11.37 -8.28
CA TYR A 43 1.70 -10.00 -7.86
C TYR A 43 3.13 -9.81 -7.37
N ASP A 44 3.65 -8.60 -7.52
CA ASP A 44 4.97 -8.24 -6.98
C ASP A 44 4.91 -7.95 -5.48
N TYR A 45 3.75 -7.52 -5.00
CA TYR A 45 3.47 -7.34 -3.58
C TYR A 45 1.98 -7.29 -3.28
N ILE A 46 1.60 -7.79 -2.11
CA ILE A 46 0.24 -7.68 -1.56
C ILE A 46 0.34 -7.06 -0.17
N ALA A 47 -0.31 -5.90 -0.01
CA ALA A 47 -0.33 -5.20 1.28
C ALA A 47 -1.03 -6.04 2.35
N GLN A 48 -0.69 -5.78 3.60
CA GLN A 48 -1.37 -6.42 4.71
C GLN A 48 -2.89 -6.21 4.62
N PRO A 49 -3.70 -7.29 4.60
CA PRO A 49 -5.14 -7.16 4.50
C PRO A 49 -5.69 -6.40 5.72
N MET A 50 -6.31 -5.24 5.48
CA MET A 50 -7.06 -4.54 6.53
C MET A 50 -8.44 -5.17 6.76
N ARG A 51 -8.91 -5.93 5.77
CA ARG A 51 -10.19 -6.63 5.72
C ARG A 51 -10.05 -7.88 4.86
N ASN A 52 -10.97 -8.81 5.02
CA ASN A 52 -10.87 -10.11 4.38
C ASN A 52 -11.34 -10.14 2.92
N ASP A 53 -12.00 -9.09 2.43
CA ASP A 53 -12.68 -9.08 1.12
C ASP A 53 -12.08 -8.13 0.08
N LEU A 54 -11.07 -7.33 0.46
CA LEU A 54 -10.43 -6.35 -0.42
C LEU A 54 -8.93 -6.29 -0.16
N PHE A 55 -8.14 -6.35 -1.23
CA PHE A 55 -6.69 -6.47 -1.16
C PHE A 55 -6.03 -5.42 -2.06
N ALA A 56 -5.17 -4.60 -1.46
CA ALA A 56 -4.31 -3.71 -2.21
C ALA A 56 -3.13 -4.51 -2.76
N VAL A 57 -2.99 -4.51 -4.08
CA VAL A 57 -1.99 -5.29 -4.81
C VAL A 57 -1.12 -4.36 -5.62
N PHE A 58 0.15 -4.74 -5.76
CA PHE A 58 1.15 -4.03 -6.53
C PHE A 58 1.68 -4.95 -7.63
N ALA A 59 1.81 -4.39 -8.83
CA ALA A 59 2.40 -5.09 -9.97
C ALA A 59 3.37 -4.17 -10.73
N GLY A 60 4.53 -4.70 -11.10
CA GLY A 60 5.64 -4.04 -11.74
C GLY A 60 6.85 -3.89 -10.82
N ASN A 61 7.79 -3.03 -11.21
CA ASN A 61 9.07 -2.87 -10.51
C ASN A 61 9.10 -1.61 -9.62
N PHE A 62 9.99 -1.65 -8.64
CA PHE A 62 10.41 -0.52 -7.83
C PHE A 62 11.94 -0.55 -7.71
N THR A 63 12.56 0.60 -7.52
CA THR A 63 14.00 0.72 -7.29
C THR A 63 14.26 1.60 -6.07
N TRP A 64 15.11 1.15 -5.15
CA TRP A 64 15.54 1.95 -4.01
C TRP A 64 16.73 2.83 -4.39
N ASP A 65 16.69 4.10 -4.01
CA ASP A 65 17.68 5.10 -4.44
C ASP A 65 19.01 4.99 -3.65
N GLU A 66 19.01 4.44 -2.42
CA GLU A 66 20.18 4.45 -1.51
C GLU A 66 20.87 3.09 -1.27
N TYR A 67 20.38 1.99 -1.86
CA TYR A 67 20.94 0.65 -1.62
C TYR A 67 21.49 0.01 -2.89
N ASP A 68 22.79 -0.32 -2.87
CA ASP A 68 23.50 -1.01 -3.98
C ASP A 68 22.86 -2.36 -4.36
N GLU A 69 22.08 -2.97 -3.46
CA GLU A 69 21.33 -4.19 -3.72
C GLU A 69 19.95 -4.11 -3.06
N ALA A 70 19.00 -3.49 -3.76
CA ALA A 70 17.58 -3.57 -3.44
C ALA A 70 17.12 -5.04 -3.45
N THR A 71 17.03 -5.69 -2.28
CA THR A 71 16.49 -7.06 -2.19
C THR A 71 14.99 -7.05 -1.93
N PHE A 72 14.34 -8.13 -2.35
CA PHE A 72 12.92 -8.36 -2.11
C PHE A 72 12.61 -8.49 -0.61
N GLU A 73 13.48 -9.16 0.12
CA GLU A 73 13.41 -9.33 1.57
C GLU A 73 13.47 -7.97 2.28
N LEU A 74 14.35 -7.07 1.82
CA LEU A 74 14.44 -5.70 2.33
C LEU A 74 13.16 -4.90 2.04
N PHE A 75 12.55 -5.04 0.86
CA PHE A 75 11.27 -4.37 0.56
C PHE A 75 10.15 -4.79 1.52
N HIS A 76 10.03 -6.09 1.84
CA HIS A 76 9.05 -6.57 2.81
C HIS A 76 9.30 -6.02 4.22
N GLU A 77 10.55 -6.10 4.70
CA GLU A 77 10.95 -5.54 5.99
C GLU A 77 10.67 -4.04 6.04
N LEU A 78 10.92 -3.31 4.96
CA LEU A 78 10.74 -1.86 4.94
C LEU A 78 9.31 -1.42 4.76
N ILE A 79 8.45 -2.16 4.05
CA ILE A 79 7.06 -1.73 3.84
C ILE A 79 6.15 -2.17 4.99
N ASP A 80 6.30 -3.40 5.50
CA ASP A 80 5.41 -3.93 6.54
C ASP A 80 6.03 -4.00 7.95
N ASP A 81 7.37 -4.03 8.08
CA ASP A 81 7.98 -4.23 9.39
C ASP A 81 8.06 -2.93 10.19
N ARG A 82 7.60 -3.02 11.44
CA ARG A 82 7.71 -1.97 12.47
C ARG A 82 9.05 -2.03 13.21
N LYS A 83 9.95 -2.94 12.82
CA LYS A 83 11.28 -3.13 13.43
C LYS A 83 12.34 -2.12 12.97
N SER A 84 11.98 -1.07 12.23
CA SER A 84 12.91 0.03 11.98
C SER A 84 13.38 0.69 13.29
N TRP A 85 14.63 1.17 13.24
CA TRP A 85 15.31 1.87 14.30
C TRP A 85 15.18 3.39 14.11
N ASN A 86 15.34 4.14 15.21
CA ASN A 86 15.20 5.60 15.16
C ASN A 86 16.24 6.18 14.19
N GLY A 87 15.77 6.84 13.12
CA GLY A 87 16.62 7.55 12.17
C GLY A 87 16.75 6.92 10.79
N ASP A 88 16.12 5.77 10.52
CA ASP A 88 16.20 5.15 9.19
C ASP A 88 15.35 5.91 8.15
N TYR A 89 15.98 6.34 7.05
CA TYR A 89 15.36 7.00 5.89
C TYR A 89 15.50 6.11 4.65
N TYR A 90 14.41 5.93 3.93
CA TYR A 90 14.35 5.12 2.72
C TYR A 90 13.61 5.89 1.62
N GLU A 91 14.20 5.95 0.44
CA GLU A 91 13.59 6.53 -0.75
C GLU A 91 13.54 5.48 -1.86
N ALA A 92 12.35 5.25 -2.39
CA ALA A 92 12.11 4.38 -3.53
C ALA A 92 11.46 5.18 -4.67
N THR A 93 11.91 4.90 -5.87
CA THR A 93 11.23 5.29 -7.09
C THR A 93 10.36 4.12 -7.55
N LEU A 94 9.07 4.37 -7.71
CA LEU A 94 8.20 3.44 -8.42
C LEU A 94 8.55 3.55 -9.89
N GLY A 95 9.05 2.47 -10.48
CA GLY A 95 9.35 2.43 -11.91
C GLY A 95 8.05 2.37 -12.72
N GLU A 96 7.86 1.27 -13.44
CA GLU A 96 6.58 0.98 -14.12
C GLU A 96 5.58 0.30 -13.18
N GLY A 97 5.92 0.18 -11.90
CA GLY A 97 5.09 -0.46 -10.89
C GLY A 97 3.95 0.41 -10.37
N HIS A 98 2.77 -0.20 -10.24
CA HIS A 98 1.55 0.48 -9.82
C HIS A 98 0.74 -0.36 -8.84
N TRP A 99 -0.07 0.34 -8.05
CA TRP A 99 -1.05 -0.21 -7.13
C TRP A 99 -2.43 -0.32 -7.78
N GLY A 100 -3.18 -1.33 -7.35
CA GLY A 100 -4.60 -1.51 -7.61
C GLY A 100 -5.30 -2.15 -6.41
N LEU A 101 -6.61 -2.36 -6.57
CA LEU A 101 -7.46 -2.96 -5.54
C LEU A 101 -8.22 -4.12 -6.15
N VAL A 102 -8.13 -5.31 -5.56
CA VAL A 102 -8.84 -6.51 -6.01
C VAL A 102 -9.72 -7.07 -4.89
N ASN A 103 -10.74 -7.84 -5.27
CA ASN A 103 -11.57 -8.59 -4.33
C ASN A 103 -11.07 -10.04 -4.14
N GLU A 104 -11.76 -10.84 -3.32
CA GLU A 104 -11.45 -12.27 -3.06
C GLU A 104 -11.50 -13.18 -4.29
N ARG A 105 -12.07 -12.70 -5.41
CA ARG A 105 -12.14 -13.44 -6.67
C ARG A 105 -11.03 -13.01 -7.64
N ASN A 106 -10.08 -12.22 -7.17
CA ASN A 106 -9.05 -11.60 -7.97
C ASN A 106 -9.60 -10.65 -9.07
N GLU A 107 -10.81 -10.11 -8.87
CA GLU A 107 -11.41 -9.15 -9.80
C GLU A 107 -10.99 -7.74 -9.40
N ALA A 108 -10.58 -6.92 -10.37
CA ALA A 108 -10.20 -5.53 -10.14
C ALA A 108 -11.42 -4.70 -9.69
N VAL A 109 -11.36 -4.22 -8.44
CA VAL A 109 -12.25 -3.21 -7.87
C VAL A 109 -11.77 -1.83 -8.29
N LEU A 110 -10.45 -1.60 -8.22
CA LEU A 110 -9.77 -0.47 -8.84
C LEU A 110 -8.61 -0.98 -9.68
N PRO A 111 -8.41 -0.43 -10.90
CA PRO A 111 -7.37 -0.90 -11.81
C PRO A 111 -5.96 -0.65 -11.23
N ILE A 112 -5.01 -1.49 -11.64
CA ILE A 112 -3.60 -1.36 -11.26
C ILE A 112 -2.97 -0.24 -12.12
N ARG A 113 -3.01 0.99 -11.60
CA ARG A 113 -2.48 2.19 -12.30
C ARG A 113 -2.15 3.36 -11.37
N TYR A 114 -2.25 3.16 -10.06
CA TYR A 114 -2.04 4.22 -9.09
C TYR A 114 -0.62 4.16 -8.55
N ASN A 115 0.05 5.30 -8.42
CA ASN A 115 1.37 5.36 -7.79
C ASN A 115 1.26 5.17 -6.27
N ALA A 116 0.06 5.30 -5.72
CA ALA A 116 -0.18 5.11 -4.30
C ALA A 116 -1.65 4.77 -4.05
N LEU A 117 -1.94 3.88 -3.09
CA LEU A 117 -3.31 3.47 -2.76
C LEU A 117 -3.43 3.17 -1.26
N TYR A 118 -4.47 3.73 -0.63
CA TYR A 118 -4.65 3.75 0.82
C TYR A 118 -6.11 3.54 1.17
N PHE A 119 -6.40 2.75 2.20
CA PHE A 119 -7.72 2.74 2.79
C PHE A 119 -7.84 3.90 3.79
N TYR A 120 -8.79 4.80 3.53
CA TYR A 120 -9.17 5.84 4.50
C TYR A 120 -10.22 5.31 5.48
N SER A 121 -11.17 4.54 4.95
CA SER A 121 -12.25 3.89 5.70
C SER A 121 -12.69 2.63 4.94
N ASP A 122 -13.68 1.92 5.47
CA ASP A 122 -14.26 0.73 4.84
C ASP A 122 -14.87 0.98 3.46
N THR A 123 -15.08 2.23 3.05
CA THR A 123 -15.77 2.58 1.79
C THR A 123 -15.04 3.61 0.94
N ILE A 124 -13.96 4.19 1.45
CA ILE A 124 -13.21 5.26 0.79
C ILE A 124 -11.75 4.85 0.74
N VAL A 125 -11.21 4.92 -0.47
CA VAL A 125 -9.78 4.81 -0.70
C VAL A 125 -9.23 6.16 -1.14
N VAL A 126 -7.98 6.42 -0.80
CA VAL A 126 -7.23 7.55 -1.35
C VAL A 126 -6.16 7.01 -2.27
N VAL A 127 -6.02 7.63 -3.43
CA VAL A 127 -5.08 7.19 -4.46
C VAL A 127 -4.26 8.36 -4.98
N ASN A 128 -3.06 8.09 -5.46
CA ASN A 128 -2.24 9.03 -6.20
C ASN A 128 -2.07 8.58 -7.66
N GLU A 129 -2.17 9.53 -8.58
CA GLU A 129 -1.88 9.33 -10.00
C GLU A 129 -0.82 10.33 -10.47
N GLY A 130 0.25 9.84 -11.09
CA GLY A 130 1.32 10.65 -11.67
C GLY A 130 2.38 11.13 -10.67
N GLY A 131 2.36 10.66 -9.43
CA GLY A 131 3.48 10.83 -8.50
C GLY A 131 4.60 9.82 -8.78
N SER A 132 5.84 10.12 -8.40
CA SER A 132 7.00 9.35 -8.89
C SER A 132 7.83 8.67 -7.80
N ARG A 133 7.73 9.09 -6.54
CA ARG A 133 8.61 8.62 -5.46
C ARG A 133 7.82 8.27 -4.23
N ILE A 134 8.12 7.13 -3.62
CA ILE A 134 7.70 6.78 -2.27
C ILE A 134 8.90 7.03 -1.35
N ILE A 135 8.74 7.90 -0.36
CA ILE A 135 9.74 8.05 0.71
C ILE A 135 9.12 7.51 1.99
N LYS A 136 9.82 6.60 2.66
CA LYS A 136 9.50 6.12 4.00
C LYS A 136 10.58 6.59 4.96
N TRP A 137 10.19 7.27 6.03
CA TRP A 137 11.13 7.73 7.05
C TRP A 137 10.64 7.40 8.45
N HIS A 138 11.55 6.92 9.29
CA HIS A 138 11.35 6.70 10.72
C HIS A 138 12.01 7.84 11.51
N CYS A 139 11.19 8.78 11.99
CA CYS A 139 11.66 9.93 12.75
C CYS A 139 11.44 9.74 14.27
N GLY A 140 12.54 9.77 15.03
CA GLY A 140 12.53 9.91 16.49
C GLY A 140 12.11 8.66 17.29
N ASP A 141 12.16 8.77 18.62
CA ASP A 141 11.86 7.69 19.57
C ASP A 141 10.41 7.17 19.50
N GLU A 142 9.53 7.92 18.83
CA GLU A 142 8.12 7.59 18.65
C GLU A 142 7.88 6.55 17.54
N LYS A 143 8.90 6.22 16.73
CA LYS A 143 8.80 5.31 15.58
C LYS A 143 7.63 5.64 14.65
N ALA A 144 7.30 6.92 14.51
CA ALA A 144 6.21 7.37 13.67
C ALA A 144 6.56 7.05 12.20
N GLU A 145 5.79 6.15 11.61
CA GLU A 145 5.94 5.76 10.21
C GLU A 145 5.41 6.90 9.33
N LYS A 146 6.29 7.51 8.54
CA LYS A 146 5.91 8.49 7.55
C LYS A 146 6.19 7.95 6.17
N TRP A 147 5.15 7.93 5.34
CA TRP A 147 5.24 7.60 3.93
C TRP A 147 4.66 8.73 3.10
N SER A 148 5.32 9.08 2.01
CA SER A 148 4.92 10.21 1.16
C SER A 148 5.12 9.86 -0.30
N VAL A 149 4.15 10.28 -1.13
CA VAL A 149 4.34 10.31 -2.58
C VAL A 149 4.59 11.73 -3.05
N VAL A 150 5.65 11.90 -3.82
CA VAL A 150 6.07 13.20 -4.37
C VAL A 150 5.29 13.51 -5.63
N GLY A 151 4.56 14.63 -5.61
CA GLY A 151 3.77 15.12 -6.74
C GLY A 151 2.52 14.28 -7.07
N GLY A 152 2.02 14.46 -8.29
CA GLY A 152 0.83 13.79 -8.78
C GLY A 152 -0.48 14.41 -8.29
N THR A 153 -1.58 13.74 -8.66
CA THR A 153 -2.93 14.10 -8.25
C THR A 153 -3.45 13.08 -7.26
N TRP A 154 -3.77 13.56 -6.06
CA TRP A 154 -4.41 12.78 -5.02
C TRP A 154 -5.92 12.82 -5.19
N LYS A 155 -6.57 11.65 -5.10
CA LYS A 155 -8.02 11.51 -5.25
C LYS A 155 -8.58 10.65 -4.13
N ALA A 156 -9.69 11.09 -3.54
CA ALA A 156 -10.50 10.24 -2.69
C ALA A 156 -11.59 9.58 -3.56
N LEU A 157 -11.60 8.25 -3.63
CA LEU A 157 -12.54 7.47 -4.44
C LEU A 157 -13.42 6.60 -3.54
N THR A 158 -14.64 6.32 -4.00
CA THR A 158 -15.41 5.18 -3.48
C THR A 158 -14.82 3.86 -4.00
N LEU A 159 -15.21 2.73 -3.41
CA LEU A 159 -14.86 1.40 -3.92
C LEU A 159 -15.40 1.10 -5.33
N GLN A 160 -16.31 1.92 -5.86
CA GLN A 160 -16.79 1.82 -7.26
C GLN A 160 -16.00 2.74 -8.20
N GLY A 161 -14.96 3.41 -7.71
CA GLY A 161 -14.12 4.34 -8.48
C GLY A 161 -14.72 5.74 -8.65
N ALA A 162 -15.79 6.10 -7.94
CA ALA A 162 -16.36 7.44 -8.02
C ALA A 162 -15.50 8.45 -7.26
N THR A 163 -15.06 9.51 -7.93
CA THR A 163 -14.28 10.59 -7.32
C THR A 163 -15.14 11.42 -6.37
N LEU A 164 -14.74 11.47 -5.10
CA LEU A 164 -15.35 12.28 -4.07
C LEU A 164 -14.67 13.65 -3.95
N ALA A 165 -13.36 13.68 -4.18
CA ALA A 165 -12.54 14.89 -4.22
C ALA A 165 -11.17 14.61 -4.83
N GLU A 166 -10.52 15.66 -5.31
CA GLU A 166 -9.20 15.61 -5.91
C GLU A 166 -8.37 16.86 -5.61
N MET A 167 -7.06 16.70 -5.59
CA MET A 167 -6.10 17.80 -5.51
C MET A 167 -4.83 17.41 -6.25
N SER A 168 -4.36 18.31 -7.11
CA SER A 168 -3.00 18.22 -7.63
C SER A 168 -2.05 18.79 -6.60
N SER A 169 -1.12 17.98 -6.12
CA SER A 169 -0.07 18.44 -5.23
C SER A 169 1.18 18.75 -6.04
N ASN A 170 1.67 19.98 -5.89
CA ASN A 170 3.03 20.36 -6.25
C ASN A 170 3.96 20.37 -5.01
N GLU A 171 3.45 19.95 -3.84
CA GLU A 171 4.26 19.85 -2.64
C GLU A 171 5.33 18.78 -2.87
N GLN A 172 6.58 19.13 -2.55
CA GLN A 172 7.73 18.22 -2.67
C GLN A 172 7.57 16.99 -1.77
N GLN A 173 6.66 17.01 -0.80
CA GLN A 173 6.40 15.89 0.11
C GLN A 173 4.97 15.98 0.67
N PHE A 174 4.08 15.08 0.25
CA PHE A 174 2.75 14.93 0.85
C PHE A 174 2.82 13.94 2.03
N ASP A 175 2.86 14.44 3.27
CA ASP A 175 2.82 13.60 4.49
C ASP A 175 1.39 13.12 4.77
N PHE A 176 1.03 11.99 4.14
CA PHE A 176 -0.30 11.38 4.24
C PHE A 176 -0.62 10.94 5.68
N HIS A 177 0.33 10.30 6.37
CA HIS A 177 0.12 9.71 7.69
C HIS A 177 -0.19 10.75 8.77
N THR A 178 0.56 11.86 8.79
CA THR A 178 0.34 12.94 9.78
C THR A 178 -1.00 13.63 9.55
N ARG A 179 -1.37 13.92 8.29
CA ARG A 179 -2.69 14.51 7.98
C ARG A 179 -3.84 13.54 8.26
N LEU A 180 -3.66 12.23 8.02
CA LEU A 180 -4.66 11.20 8.29
C LEU A 180 -4.98 11.09 9.79
N ASN A 181 -3.95 11.04 10.63
CA ASN A 181 -4.10 10.83 12.07
C ASN A 181 -4.54 12.07 12.86
N ASN A 182 -4.28 13.28 12.33
CA ASN A 182 -4.65 14.53 12.99
C ASN A 182 -6.15 14.86 12.91
N LEU A 183 -6.95 14.09 12.16
CA LEU A 183 -8.40 14.28 12.07
C LEU A 183 -9.11 13.07 12.69
N GLN A 184 -9.89 13.33 13.75
CA GLN A 184 -10.59 12.31 14.53
C GLN A 184 -11.45 11.38 13.66
N ARG A 185 -11.50 10.10 14.07
CA ARG A 185 -12.28 9.00 13.45
C ARG A 185 -13.65 9.50 12.98
N TRP A 186 -13.88 9.33 11.69
CA TRP A 186 -14.97 9.88 10.90
C TRP A 186 -16.35 9.81 11.57
N ASP A 187 -16.94 10.99 11.78
CA ASP A 187 -18.37 11.19 12.00
C ASP A 187 -18.98 11.74 10.69
N PRO A 188 -20.03 11.12 10.12
CA PRO A 188 -20.66 11.51 8.86
C PRO A 188 -21.05 12.99 8.75
N LYS A 189 -21.28 13.70 9.87
CA LYS A 189 -21.66 15.12 9.84
C LYS A 189 -20.54 16.05 9.37
N TYR A 190 -19.27 15.62 9.45
CA TYR A 190 -18.11 16.45 9.11
C TYR A 190 -17.50 16.12 7.74
N LYS A 191 -18.19 15.32 6.91
CA LYS A 191 -17.72 14.87 5.59
C LYS A 191 -17.15 16.01 4.72
N SER A 192 -17.82 17.16 4.66
CA SER A 192 -17.35 18.32 3.88
C SER A 192 -16.10 18.98 4.46
N GLN A 193 -15.98 19.06 5.79
CA GLN A 193 -14.84 19.67 6.47
C GLN A 193 -13.59 18.80 6.38
N VAL A 194 -13.77 17.49 6.49
CA VAL A 194 -12.70 16.49 6.37
C VAL A 194 -12.15 16.49 4.95
N ILE A 195 -13.02 16.45 3.93
CA ILE A 195 -12.63 16.56 2.52
C ILE A 195 -11.93 17.89 2.24
N SER A 196 -12.47 19.02 2.73
CA SER A 196 -11.82 20.33 2.55
C SER A 196 -10.47 20.45 3.28
N ALA A 197 -10.29 19.82 4.44
CA ALA A 197 -9.03 19.86 5.20
C ALA A 197 -7.92 18.98 4.60
N TYR A 198 -8.28 17.95 3.83
CA TYR A 198 -7.30 17.10 3.13
C TYR A 198 -6.78 17.71 1.82
N PHE A 199 -7.54 18.62 1.22
CA PHE A 199 -7.27 19.18 -0.10
C PHE A 199 -7.05 20.71 -0.11
N GLN A 200 -6.80 21.29 1.07
CA GLN A 200 -6.28 22.66 1.28
C GLN A 200 -4.85 22.60 1.84
#